data_AF-A0A9E1S379-F1
#
_entry.id   AF-A0A9E1S379-F1
#
_cell.length_a   1.000
_cell.length_b   1.000
_cell.length_c   1.000
_cell.angle_alpha   90.00
_cell.angle_beta   90.00
_cell.angle_gamma   90.00
#
_symmetry.space_group_name_H-M   'P 1'
#
loop_
_entity.id
_entity.type
_entity.pdbx_description
1 polymer ?
#
loop_
_entity_poly.entity_id
_entity_poly.type
_entity_poly.pdbx_seq_one_letter_code
_entity_poly.pdbx_strand_id
1 'polypeptide(L)'
;MNRSLAPNAIVLVMLLVLLLASSLGLVASTHQVRDDYARLQSLELQRWQLQEQYTRLLLEMNTWAAPHRVGQIASDTLSMNAPDLSLSHSVKEP
;
A
#
# COMPACT_ATOMS: atom_id res chain seq x y z
N MET A 1 49.51 48.23 -8.17
CA MET A 1 50.18 47.16 -7.40
C MET A 1 49.85 47.40 -5.96
N ASN A 2 49.22 46.56 -5.16
CA ASN A 2 48.80 45.17 -5.20
C ASN A 2 47.86 45.12 -3.99
N ARG A 3 46.54 45.23 -4.20
CA ARG A 3 45.57 45.01 -3.13
C ARG A 3 45.71 43.55 -2.77
N SER A 4 46.51 43.23 -1.76
CA SER A 4 46.48 41.92 -1.12
C SER A 4 45.00 41.67 -0.86
N LEU A 5 44.43 40.63 -1.48
CA LEU A 5 43.07 40.23 -1.19
C LEU A 5 43.01 40.09 0.33
N ALA A 6 42.31 41.00 0.99
CA ALA A 6 42.16 40.93 2.42
C ALA A 6 41.60 39.53 2.71
N PRO A 7 42.13 38.79 3.70
CA PRO A 7 41.70 37.41 3.97
C PRO A 7 40.18 37.29 4.08
N ASN A 8 39.53 38.35 4.57
CA ASN A 8 38.08 38.48 4.68
C ASN A 8 37.34 38.42 3.32
N ALA A 9 37.92 39.01 2.26
CA ALA A 9 37.32 38.98 0.92
C ALA A 9 37.34 37.56 0.33
N ILE A 10 38.41 36.80 0.57
CA ILE A 10 38.50 35.39 0.15
C ILE A 10 37.46 34.56 0.89
N VAL A 11 37.32 34.76 2.22
CA VAL A 11 36.31 34.09 3.04
C VAL A 11 34.89 34.41 2.57
N LEU A 12 34.59 35.67 2.25
CA LEU A 12 33.28 36.08 1.74
C LEU A 12 32.95 35.42 0.40
N VAL A 13 33.90 35.40 -0.54
CA VAL A 13 33.70 34.75 -1.84
C VAL A 13 33.48 33.24 -1.65
N MET A 14 34.25 32.60 -0.76
CA MET A 14 34.07 31.18 -0.45
C MET A 14 32.68 30.91 0.13
N LEU A 15 32.22 31.71 1.09
CA LEU A 15 30.89 31.59 1.69
C LEU A 15 29.78 31.78 0.65
N LEU A 16 29.94 32.77 -0.25
CA LEU A 16 28.99 33.02 -1.32
C LEU A 16 28.88 31.83 -2.28
N VAL A 17 30.02 31.26 -2.68
CA VAL A 17 30.05 30.05 -3.51
C VAL A 17 29.41 28.87 -2.78
N LEU A 18 29.69 28.68 -1.49
CA LEU A 18 29.08 27.62 -0.69
C LEU A 18 27.56 27.76 -0.61
N LEU A 19 27.08 28.99 -0.43
CA LEU A 19 25.66 29.30 -0.33
C LEU A 19 24.94 29.09 -1.67
N LEU A 20 25.55 29.49 -2.78
CA LEU A 20 25.03 29.21 -4.13
C LEU A 20 24.99 27.71 -4.41
N ALA A 21 26.05 26.98 -4.09
CA ALA A 21 26.11 25.53 -4.26
C ALA A 21 25.03 24.84 -3.42
N SER A 22 24.84 25.26 -2.17
CA SER A 22 23.78 24.75 -1.28
C SER A 22 22.39 25.01 -1.84
N SER A 23 22.12 26.24 -2.31
CA SER A 23 20.82 26.60 -2.91
C SER A 23 20.51 25.77 -4.15
N LEU A 24 21.48 25.61 -5.06
CA LEU A 24 21.33 24.78 -6.25
C LEU A 24 21.13 23.30 -5.90
N GLY A 25 21.87 22.79 -4.92
CA GLY A 25 21.71 21.42 -4.41
C GLY A 25 20.31 21.18 -3.83
N LEU A 26 19.78 22.13 -3.06
CA LEU A 26 18.43 22.04 -2.51
C LEU A 26 17.35 22.00 -3.60
N VAL A 27 17.48 22.85 -4.62
CA VAL A 27 16.53 22.89 -5.75
C VAL A 27 16.58 21.58 -6.55
N ALA A 28 17.78 21.07 -6.84
CA ALA A 28 17.95 19.80 -7.54
C ALA A 28 17.35 18.63 -6.75
N SER A 29 17.62 18.56 -5.44
CA SER A 29 17.05 17.56 -4.54
C SER A 29 15.51 17.63 -4.54
N THR A 30 14.96 18.84 -4.47
CA THR A 30 13.50 19.04 -4.50
C THR A 30 12.87 18.57 -5.81
N HIS A 31 13.53 18.80 -6.95
CA HIS A 31 13.03 18.33 -8.24
C HIS A 31 13.01 16.80 -8.31
N GLN A 32 14.10 16.15 -7.88
CA GLN A 32 14.19 14.69 -7.86
C GLN A 32 13.14 14.05 -6.94
N VAL A 33 12.94 14.63 -5.75
CA VAL A 33 11.91 14.17 -4.81
C VAL A 33 10.51 14.23 -5.43
N ARG A 34 10.20 15.27 -6.21
CA ARG A 34 8.88 15.39 -6.86
C ARG A 34 8.62 14.28 -7.87
N ASP A 35 9.62 13.92 -8.67
CA ASP A 35 9.48 12.88 -9.69
C ASP A 35 9.35 11.49 -9.05
N ASP A 36 10.15 11.21 -8.02
CA ASP A 36 10.07 9.97 -7.26
C ASP A 36 8.71 9.83 -6.56
N TYR A 37 8.18 10.92 -5.98
CA TYR A 37 6.84 10.93 -5.39
C TYR A 37 5.74 10.73 -6.43
N ALA A 38 5.83 11.35 -7.61
CA ALA A 38 4.85 11.14 -8.68
C ALA A 38 4.81 9.67 -9.12
N ARG A 39 5.99 9.04 -9.22
CA ARG A 39 6.09 7.60 -9.53
C ARG A 39 5.48 6.75 -8.42
N LEU A 40 5.80 7.04 -7.16
CA LEU A 40 5.23 6.32 -6.02
C LEU A 40 3.70 6.41 -6.03
N GLN A 41 3.15 7.61 -6.21
CA GLN A 41 1.72 7.85 -6.23
C GLN A 41 1.03 7.07 -7.37
N SER A 42 1.68 6.95 -8.54
CA SER A 42 1.16 6.15 -9.64
C SER A 42 1.07 4.64 -9.31
N LEU A 43 2.07 4.11 -8.60
CA LEU A 43 2.11 2.70 -8.19
C LEU A 43 1.09 2.43 -7.08
N GLU A 44 0.92 3.36 -6.14
CA GLU A 44 -0.10 3.27 -5.09
C GLU A 44 -1.51 3.24 -5.69
N LEU A 45 -1.78 4.08 -6.69
CA LEU A 45 -3.06 4.10 -7.38
C LEU A 45 -3.35 2.75 -8.06
N GLN A 46 -2.36 2.17 -8.75
CA GLN A 46 -2.50 0.84 -9.36
C GLN A 46 -2.77 -0.24 -8.31
N ARG A 47 -2.06 -0.20 -7.18
CA ARG A 47 -2.29 -1.12 -6.06
C ARG A 47 -3.70 -1.02 -5.52
N TRP A 48 -4.22 0.19 -5.32
CA TRP A 48 -5.58 0.39 -4.83
C TRP A 48 -6.64 -0.13 -5.80
N GLN A 49 -6.47 0.13 -7.10
CA GLN A 49 -7.37 -0.41 -8.14
C GLN A 49 -7.40 -1.95 -8.10
N LEU A 50 -6.23 -2.59 -7.99
CA LEU A 50 -6.15 -4.04 -7.91
C LEU A 50 -6.81 -4.59 -6.64
N GLN A 51 -6.62 -3.91 -5.50
CA GLN A 51 -7.23 -4.29 -4.23
C GLN A 51 -8.76 -4.18 -4.26
N GLU A 52 -9.30 -3.16 -4.91
CA GLU A 52 -10.74 -3.00 -5.10
C GLU A 52 -11.31 -4.17 -5.92
N GLN A 53 -10.67 -4.47 -7.06
CA GLN A 53 -11.06 -5.58 -7.93
C GLN A 53 -11.01 -6.92 -7.19
N TYR A 54 -9.93 -7.16 -6.43
CA TYR A 54 -9.78 -8.38 -5.64
C TYR A 54 -10.89 -8.49 -4.57
N THR A 55 -11.18 -7.39 -3.88
CA THR A 55 -12.23 -7.36 -2.85
C THR A 55 -13.61 -7.63 -3.46
N ARG A 56 -13.90 -7.04 -4.62
CA ARG A 56 -15.13 -7.32 -5.38
C ARG A 56 -15.24 -8.79 -5.76
N LEU A 57 -14.17 -9.36 -6.33
CA LEU A 57 -14.12 -10.77 -6.70
C LEU A 57 -14.33 -11.67 -5.48
N LEU A 58 -13.73 -11.34 -4.34
CA LEU A 58 -13.89 -12.10 -3.11
C LEU A 58 -15.32 -12.06 -2.60
N LEU A 59 -15.99 -10.89 -2.68
CA LEU A 59 -17.40 -10.76 -2.35
C LEU A 59 -18.27 -11.60 -3.29
N GLU A 60 -18.01 -11.55 -4.59
CA GLU A 60 -18.67 -12.41 -5.57
C GLU A 60 -18.50 -13.88 -5.18
N MET A 61 -17.27 -14.37 -4.97
CA MET A 61 -17.02 -15.76 -4.58
C MET A 61 -17.72 -16.15 -3.27
N ASN A 62 -17.69 -15.28 -2.26
CA ASN A 62 -18.39 -15.53 -1.00
C ASN A 62 -19.91 -15.61 -1.18
N THR A 63 -20.49 -14.88 -2.14
CA THR A 63 -21.93 -15.04 -2.48
C THR A 63 -22.22 -16.38 -3.14
N TRP A 64 -21.31 -16.93 -3.96
CA TRP A 64 -21.46 -18.26 -4.58
C TRP A 64 -21.18 -19.41 -3.59
N ALA A 65 -20.35 -19.18 -2.58
CA ALA A 65 -20.07 -20.08 -1.46
C ALA A 65 -21.14 -20.04 -0.35
N ALA A 66 -22.25 -19.34 -0.58
CA ALA A 66 -23.37 -19.29 0.36
C ALA A 66 -23.74 -20.72 0.81
N PRO A 67 -23.87 -20.98 2.13
CA PRO A 67 -24.09 -22.32 2.70
C PRO A 67 -25.22 -23.11 2.03
N HIS A 68 -26.20 -22.40 1.46
CA HIS A 68 -27.31 -22.99 0.73
C HIS A 68 -26.89 -23.80 -0.51
N ARG A 69 -25.91 -23.33 -1.31
CA ARG A 69 -25.43 -24.09 -2.48
C ARG A 69 -24.54 -25.26 -2.10
N VAL A 70 -23.69 -25.10 -1.09
CA VAL A 70 -22.87 -26.21 -0.56
C VAL A 70 -23.79 -27.28 0.05
N GLY A 71 -24.83 -26.87 0.76
CA GLY A 71 -25.87 -27.76 1.28
C GLY A 71 -26.64 -28.48 0.17
N GLN A 72 -27.09 -27.77 -0.87
CA GLN A 72 -27.73 -28.41 -2.03
C GLN A 72 -26.82 -29.40 -2.75
N ILE A 73 -25.55 -29.07 -3.01
CA ILE A 73 -24.61 -29.99 -3.66
C ILE A 73 -24.35 -31.22 -2.76
N ALA A 74 -24.23 -31.02 -1.45
CA ALA A 74 -24.07 -32.13 -0.49
C ALA A 74 -25.32 -33.03 -0.43
N SER A 75 -26.52 -32.44 -0.48
CA SER A 75 -27.78 -33.20 -0.53
C SER A 75 -27.99 -33.90 -1.87
N ASP A 76 -27.75 -33.23 -2.99
CA ASP A 76 -28.04 -33.74 -4.34
C ASP A 76 -26.97 -34.72 -4.84
N THR A 77 -25.69 -34.46 -4.54
CA THR A 77 -24.56 -35.29 -5.03
C THR A 77 -24.13 -36.35 -4.02
N LEU A 78 -24.25 -36.04 -2.72
CA LEU A 78 -23.75 -36.88 -1.63
C LEU A 78 -24.87 -37.52 -0.79
N SER A 79 -26.14 -37.25 -1.11
CA SER A 79 -27.31 -37.71 -0.35
C SER A 79 -27.24 -37.36 1.15
N MET A 80 -26.56 -36.26 1.51
CA MET A 80 -26.48 -35.80 2.89
C MET A 80 -27.78 -35.10 3.29
N ASN A 81 -28.44 -35.62 4.33
CA ASN A 81 -29.56 -34.97 5.00
C ASN A 81 -29.07 -34.26 6.26
N ALA A 82 -29.57 -33.05 6.52
CA ALA A 82 -29.31 -32.35 7.77
C ALA A 82 -29.85 -33.19 8.95
N PRO A 83 -29.07 -33.39 10.02
CA PRO A 83 -29.49 -34.20 11.16
C PRO A 83 -30.68 -33.55 11.87
N ASP A 84 -31.66 -34.36 12.27
CA ASP A 84 -32.82 -33.91 13.02
C ASP A 84 -32.37 -33.44 14.42
N LEU A 85 -32.59 -32.15 14.70
CA LEU A 85 -32.24 -31.50 15.96
C LEU A 85 -33.00 -32.11 17.15
N SER A 86 -34.09 -32.85 16.91
CA SER A 86 -34.83 -33.57 17.95
C SER A 86 -34.05 -34.75 18.56
N LEU A 87 -32.99 -35.23 17.89
CA LEU A 87 -32.17 -36.36 18.33
C LEU A 87 -30.88 -35.95 19.05
N SER A 88 -30.63 -34.65 19.25
CA SER A 88 -29.43 -34.15 19.93
C SER A 88 -29.52 -34.36 21.44
N HIS A 89 -29.23 -35.58 21.90
CA HIS A 89 -28.97 -35.85 23.31
C HIS A 89 -27.60 -35.27 23.68
N SER A 90 -27.59 -34.05 24.24
CA SER A 90 -26.37 -33.43 24.77
C SER A 90 -25.82 -34.33 25.88
N VAL A 91 -24.75 -35.05 25.58
CA VAL A 91 -23.95 -35.77 26.57
C VAL A 91 -23.46 -34.73 27.56
N LYS A 92 -24.08 -34.67 28.74
CA LYS A 92 -23.50 -34.00 29.90
C LYS A 92 -22.34 -34.87 30.34
N GLU A 93 -21.12 -34.43 30.06
CA GLU A 93 -19.96 -34.99 30.72
C GLU A 93 -20.00 -34.69 32.24
N PRO A 94 -19.55 -35.64 33.07
CA PRO A 94 -19.65 -35.59 34.53
C PRO A 94 -18.72 -34.57 35.19
#